data_AF-A0A8S1DF01-F1
#
_entry.id   AF-A0A8S1DF01-F1
#
_cell.length_a   1.000
_cell.length_b   1.000
_cell.length_c   1.000
_cell.angle_alpha   90.00
_cell.angle_beta   90.00
_cell.angle_gamma   90.00
#
_symmetry.space_group_name_H-M   'P 1'
#
loop_
_entity.id
_entity.type
_entity.pdbx_description
1 polymer ?
#
loop_
_entity_poly.entity_id
_entity_poly.type
_entity_poly.pdbx_seq_one_letter_code
_entity_poly.pdbx_strand_id
1 'polypeptide(L)'
;MADNEDDTVTGDPQNYDLNQKADGPAKAPLSKSAKKRRRKNEAAQAIEEAKQEEGRGSISIEGIKAAMEMLTMQHKPAKTQEEALQKQYQFWNTQPVPKMDEKITSNEPIEDDKSLKEIRQESYSLPDGFQWDTLDLNDPLVLTELYTLLNENYVEDDDSLFRFDYPQDFLKWALQPPGWLPQWHCGVRVTKNNRLVGFISAVPASIRIYEKVQRMVEINFLCVHKKLRSKRVAPVLIREITRRVNQQGIFQAVYTAGVVLPKPVGACRYYHRSLNPKKLIEVKFSHLARNMTLQRTLKLNKLPDMPKTEGFRILTLQDLDKTHAILDKYLESFDLAPVFSKEDFKHWFLPRAGIVDAYVVEKNGKITDFVSYYTLPSTVMNHPIHKSLKAAYSFYNVSTTTPLIDLMNDALVSAKNVRFLLMEVQFSFY
;
A
#
# COMPACT_ATOMS: atom_id res chain seq x y z
N MET A 1 -3.30 65.53 34.26
CA MET A 1 -4.62 65.83 34.88
C MET A 1 -5.40 64.54 34.84
N ALA A 2 -5.66 63.80 35.90
CA ALA A 2 -5.41 63.86 37.35
C ALA A 2 -5.67 62.40 37.83
N ASP A 3 -4.77 61.80 38.62
CA ASP A 3 -4.91 61.49 40.07
C ASP A 3 -5.88 60.32 40.35
N ASN A 4 -5.39 59.16 40.84
CA ASN A 4 -5.25 58.72 42.25
C ASN A 4 -6.61 58.64 42.98
N GLU A 5 -6.94 57.76 43.93
CA GLU A 5 -6.43 56.59 44.66
C GLU A 5 -7.66 56.14 45.49
N ASP A 6 -7.82 54.86 45.84
CA ASP A 6 -8.33 54.53 47.18
C ASP A 6 -7.91 53.11 47.60
N ASP A 7 -7.23 53.07 48.75
CA ASP A 7 -6.78 51.91 49.50
C ASP A 7 -7.85 51.50 50.51
N THR A 8 -7.92 50.21 50.88
CA THR A 8 -8.04 49.82 52.30
C THR A 8 -7.69 48.36 52.51
N VAL A 9 -6.73 48.17 53.42
CA VAL A 9 -6.15 46.93 53.94
C VAL A 9 -6.93 46.50 55.19
N THR A 10 -7.03 45.19 55.48
CA THR A 10 -6.60 44.55 56.76
C THR A 10 -7.02 43.08 56.85
N GLY A 11 -6.08 42.23 57.31
CA GLY A 11 -6.40 40.97 57.99
C GLY A 11 -5.55 39.74 57.63
N ASP A 12 -4.36 39.62 58.21
CA ASP A 12 -3.63 38.36 58.48
C ASP A 12 -3.62 38.18 60.02
N PRO A 13 -3.50 36.97 60.65
CA PRO A 13 -2.23 36.22 60.62
C PRO A 13 -2.26 34.68 60.85
N GLN A 14 -1.21 34.00 60.32
CA GLN A 14 -0.32 32.97 60.93
C GLN A 14 -0.88 31.68 61.60
N ASN A 15 -0.38 30.49 61.20
CA ASN A 15 0.78 29.84 61.86
C ASN A 15 1.25 28.45 61.32
N TYR A 16 2.59 28.27 61.35
CA TYR A 16 3.44 27.05 61.57
C TYR A 16 3.29 25.78 60.68
N ASP A 17 4.33 25.03 60.29
CA ASP A 17 5.78 25.02 60.55
C ASP A 17 6.53 24.16 59.49
N LEU A 18 7.85 24.35 59.39
CA LEU A 18 8.82 23.64 58.54
C LEU A 18 9.29 22.31 59.15
N ASN A 19 9.69 21.35 58.31
CA ASN A 19 10.95 20.62 58.56
C ASN A 19 11.54 19.93 57.31
N GLN A 20 12.86 20.12 57.15
CA GLN A 20 13.75 19.68 56.07
C GLN A 20 14.17 18.21 56.18
N LYS A 21 14.64 17.59 55.08
CA LYS A 21 15.93 16.84 55.04
C LYS A 21 16.40 16.37 53.64
N ALA A 22 17.59 16.87 53.30
CA ALA A 22 18.79 16.20 52.74
C ALA A 22 18.85 15.67 51.28
N ASP A 23 19.75 16.29 50.50
CA ASP A 23 20.33 15.87 49.23
C ASP A 23 21.37 14.74 49.37
N GLY A 24 21.44 13.88 48.34
CA GLY A 24 22.52 12.92 48.05
C GLY A 24 22.84 12.89 46.54
N PRO A 25 24.03 12.45 46.10
CA PRO A 25 24.72 13.02 44.94
C PRO A 25 24.10 12.63 43.59
N ALA A 26 24.01 13.61 42.69
CA ALA A 26 23.55 13.46 41.32
C ALA A 26 24.45 12.51 40.50
N LYS A 27 23.90 11.40 40.00
CA LYS A 27 24.56 10.54 39.00
C LYS A 27 24.35 11.09 37.59
N ALA A 28 25.45 11.27 36.86
CA ALA A 28 25.45 11.71 35.46
C ALA A 28 24.62 10.80 34.53
N PRO A 29 24.00 11.33 33.46
CA PRO A 29 23.11 10.55 32.60
C PRO A 29 23.90 9.53 31.75
N LEU A 30 23.55 8.24 31.93
CA LEU A 30 24.12 7.13 31.15
C LEU A 30 23.70 7.16 29.67
N SER A 31 24.64 6.87 28.78
CA SER A 31 24.43 6.77 27.33
C SER A 31 23.44 5.64 26.96
N LYS A 32 22.81 5.74 25.78
CA LYS A 32 21.82 4.76 25.28
C LYS A 32 22.36 3.33 25.21
N SER A 33 23.67 3.14 24.98
CA SER A 33 24.28 1.79 24.93
C SER A 33 24.40 1.17 26.32
N ALA A 34 24.72 1.97 27.35
CA ALA A 34 24.83 1.50 28.73
C ALA A 34 23.45 1.11 29.32
N LYS A 35 22.39 1.86 28.99
CA LYS A 35 21.00 1.49 29.35
C LYS A 35 20.55 0.18 28.70
N LYS A 36 20.97 -0.09 27.45
CA LYS A 36 20.66 -1.35 26.74
C LYS A 36 21.39 -2.54 27.36
N ARG A 37 22.64 -2.35 27.79
CA ARG A 37 23.45 -3.38 28.46
C ARG A 37 22.91 -3.73 29.85
N ARG A 38 22.46 -2.73 30.62
CA ARG A 38 21.84 -2.96 31.93
C ARG A 38 20.53 -3.73 31.83
N ARG A 39 19.66 -3.39 30.88
CA ARG A 39 18.43 -4.13 30.60
C ARG A 39 18.70 -5.58 30.15
N LYS A 40 19.79 -5.82 29.42
CA LYS A 40 20.19 -7.17 29.00
C LYS A 40 20.67 -8.03 30.18
N ASN A 41 21.37 -7.42 31.15
CA ASN A 41 21.79 -8.10 32.37
C ASN A 41 20.62 -8.34 33.32
N GLU A 42 19.71 -7.37 33.49
CA GLU A 42 18.47 -7.51 34.28
C GLU A 42 17.56 -8.62 33.69
N ALA A 43 17.48 -8.74 32.35
CA ALA A 43 16.75 -9.82 31.69
C ALA A 43 17.43 -11.19 31.82
N ALA A 44 18.76 -11.25 31.79
CA ALA A 44 19.50 -12.50 31.99
C ALA A 44 19.33 -13.02 33.42
N GLN A 45 19.35 -12.12 34.40
CA GLN A 45 19.16 -12.44 35.82
C GLN A 45 17.73 -12.93 36.10
N ALA A 46 16.72 -12.31 35.48
CA ALA A 46 15.32 -12.75 35.56
C ALA A 46 15.08 -14.14 34.90
N ILE A 47 15.83 -14.48 33.84
CA ILE A 47 15.77 -15.82 33.21
C ILE A 47 16.42 -16.88 34.10
N GLU A 48 17.45 -16.51 34.85
CA GLU A 48 18.15 -17.42 35.77
C GLU A 48 17.34 -17.67 37.05
N GLU A 49 16.64 -16.65 37.54
CA GLU A 49 15.64 -16.76 38.61
C GLU A 49 14.41 -17.60 38.17
N ALA A 50 13.93 -17.43 36.93
CA ALA A 50 12.82 -18.22 36.38
C ALA A 50 13.15 -19.70 36.16
N LYS A 51 14.44 -20.08 36.06
CA LYS A 51 14.87 -21.48 35.94
C LYS A 51 14.97 -22.21 37.28
N GLN A 52 14.97 -21.50 38.41
CA GLN A 52 15.05 -22.10 39.74
C GLN A 52 13.67 -22.41 40.35
N GLU A 53 12.57 -21.97 39.74
CA GLU A 53 11.20 -22.23 40.20
C GLU A 53 10.41 -23.22 39.31
N GLU A 54 11.06 -24.27 38.80
CA GLU A 54 10.34 -25.43 38.25
C GLU A 54 9.76 -26.28 39.41
N GLY A 55 8.63 -25.84 39.96
CA GLY A 55 8.02 -26.59 41.05
C GLY A 55 6.78 -25.99 41.69
N ARG A 56 5.80 -25.46 40.94
CA ARG A 56 4.36 -25.46 41.28
C ARG A 56 3.53 -24.75 40.21
N GLY A 57 2.46 -25.39 39.76
CA GLY A 57 1.58 -24.90 38.71
C GLY A 57 0.83 -23.63 39.09
N SER A 58 1.02 -22.58 38.29
CA SER A 58 -0.06 -21.70 37.82
C SER A 58 0.42 -21.06 36.52
N ILE A 59 -0.27 -21.32 35.40
CA ILE A 59 0.06 -20.68 34.13
C ILE A 59 -0.44 -19.23 34.26
N SER A 60 0.47 -18.26 34.40
CA SER A 60 0.07 -16.86 34.58
C SER A 60 -0.66 -16.35 33.34
N ILE A 61 -1.75 -15.59 33.54
CA ILE A 61 -2.53 -14.98 32.47
C ILE A 61 -1.64 -14.11 31.57
N GLU A 62 -0.60 -13.51 32.15
CA GLU A 62 0.42 -12.72 31.44
C GLU A 62 1.34 -13.59 30.57
N GLY A 63 1.72 -14.78 31.03
CA GLY A 63 2.48 -15.75 30.23
C GLY A 63 1.66 -16.32 29.07
N ILE A 64 0.35 -16.56 29.29
CA ILE A 64 -0.58 -16.94 28.22
C ILE A 64 -0.74 -15.79 27.23
N LYS A 65 -0.89 -14.55 27.71
CA LYS A 65 -1.04 -13.36 26.86
C LYS A 65 0.22 -13.07 26.06
N ALA A 66 1.40 -13.23 26.65
CA ALA A 66 2.69 -13.11 25.97
C ALA A 66 2.93 -14.25 24.96
N ALA A 67 2.55 -15.49 25.28
CA ALA A 67 2.61 -16.61 24.35
C ALA A 67 1.59 -16.46 23.20
N MET A 68 0.40 -15.94 23.49
CA MET A 68 -0.64 -15.64 22.51
C MET A 68 -0.25 -14.43 21.64
N GLU A 69 0.43 -13.43 22.19
CA GLU A 69 1.06 -12.33 21.45
C GLU A 69 2.24 -12.80 20.59
N MET A 70 3.09 -13.72 21.08
CA MET A 70 4.15 -14.33 20.27
C MET A 70 3.59 -15.22 19.14
N LEU A 71 2.56 -16.02 19.41
CA LEU A 71 1.88 -16.84 18.41
C LEU A 71 1.15 -15.96 17.37
N THR A 72 0.54 -14.85 17.79
CA THR A 72 -0.05 -13.88 16.85
C THR A 72 1.00 -13.08 16.09
N MET A 73 2.17 -12.77 16.67
CA MET A 73 3.31 -12.16 15.96
C MET A 73 3.91 -13.10 14.92
N GLN A 74 3.94 -14.40 15.16
CA GLN A 74 4.32 -15.41 14.15
C GLN A 74 3.33 -15.45 12.97
N HIS A 75 2.06 -15.11 13.19
CA HIS A 75 1.01 -15.09 12.16
C HIS A 75 0.84 -13.75 11.43
N LYS A 76 1.34 -12.63 11.96
CA LYS A 76 1.34 -11.37 11.22
C LYS A 76 2.35 -11.44 10.07
N PRO A 77 2.06 -10.93 8.87
CA PRO A 77 3.05 -10.89 7.79
C PRO A 77 4.21 -9.95 8.16
N ALA A 78 5.43 -10.26 7.70
CA ALA A 78 6.61 -9.43 8.00
C ALA A 78 6.50 -8.06 7.33
N LYS A 79 6.81 -6.99 8.06
CA LYS A 79 6.82 -5.63 7.52
C LYS A 79 8.23 -5.12 7.23
N THR A 80 9.25 -5.78 7.79
CA THR A 80 10.66 -5.44 7.59
C THR A 80 11.46 -6.64 7.07
N GLN A 81 12.60 -6.37 6.43
CA GLN A 81 13.50 -7.42 5.96
C GLN A 81 14.09 -8.24 7.13
N GLU A 82 14.35 -7.62 8.27
CA GLU A 82 14.86 -8.30 9.47
C GLU A 82 13.84 -9.29 10.05
N GLU A 83 12.57 -8.89 10.15
CA GLU A 83 11.48 -9.80 10.55
C GLU A 83 11.26 -10.92 9.53
N ALA A 84 11.45 -10.60 8.24
CA ALA A 84 11.26 -11.57 7.19
C ALA A 84 12.33 -12.67 7.21
N LEU A 85 13.58 -12.34 7.55
CA LEU A 85 14.68 -13.31 7.69
C LEU A 85 14.47 -14.30 8.85
N GLN A 86 13.73 -13.90 9.88
CA GLN A 86 13.45 -14.75 11.05
C GLN A 86 12.24 -15.67 10.86
N LYS A 87 11.50 -15.53 9.75
CA LYS A 87 10.29 -16.32 9.46
C LYS A 87 10.58 -17.48 8.51
N GLN A 88 9.91 -18.60 8.77
CA GLN A 88 9.90 -19.75 7.88
C GLN A 88 8.76 -19.66 6.86
N TYR A 89 9.09 -19.68 5.56
CA TYR A 89 8.11 -19.61 4.48
C TYR A 89 7.90 -20.96 3.80
N GLN A 90 7.07 -21.83 4.39
CA GLN A 90 6.81 -23.18 3.84
C GLN A 90 6.30 -23.17 2.39
N PHE A 91 5.45 -22.22 2.02
CA PHE A 91 4.94 -22.10 0.66
C PHE A 91 5.99 -21.53 -0.29
N TRP A 92 6.54 -20.35 0.00
CA TRP A 92 7.48 -19.65 -0.88
C TRP A 92 8.78 -20.41 -1.10
N ASN A 93 9.23 -21.21 -0.13
CA ASN A 93 10.39 -22.10 -0.30
C ASN A 93 10.20 -23.18 -1.38
N THR A 94 8.97 -23.42 -1.84
CA THR A 94 8.63 -24.37 -2.92
C THR A 94 8.32 -23.67 -4.24
N GLN A 95 8.37 -22.34 -4.29
CA GLN A 95 8.06 -21.55 -5.48
C GLN A 95 9.36 -21.13 -6.17
N PRO A 96 9.33 -20.86 -7.49
CA PRO A 96 10.49 -20.39 -8.24
C PRO A 96 10.73 -18.90 -7.95
N VAL A 97 11.10 -18.60 -6.71
CA VAL A 97 11.49 -17.26 -6.24
C VAL A 97 12.80 -17.36 -5.46
N PRO A 98 13.68 -16.35 -5.52
CA PRO A 98 14.94 -16.39 -4.79
C PRO A 98 14.67 -16.44 -3.29
N LYS A 99 15.48 -17.22 -2.57
CA LYS A 99 15.42 -17.22 -1.09
C LYS A 99 16.01 -15.92 -0.54
N MET A 100 15.67 -15.58 0.71
CA MET A 100 16.14 -14.33 1.32
C MET A 100 17.66 -14.25 1.44
N ASP A 101 18.32 -15.37 1.69
CA ASP A 101 19.75 -15.52 1.86
C ASP A 101 20.52 -15.74 0.54
N GLU A 102 19.81 -15.86 -0.58
CA GLU A 102 20.38 -16.15 -1.88
C GLU A 102 21.06 -14.93 -2.51
N LYS A 103 22.29 -15.14 -2.99
CA LYS A 103 23.06 -14.14 -3.76
C LYS A 103 22.76 -14.33 -5.24
N ILE A 104 22.11 -13.33 -5.83
CA ILE A 104 21.74 -13.31 -7.25
C ILE A 104 22.91 -12.72 -8.03
N THR A 105 23.44 -13.48 -8.99
CA THR A 105 24.57 -13.07 -9.85
C THR A 105 24.19 -12.84 -11.30
N SER A 106 23.02 -13.32 -11.73
CA SER A 106 22.52 -13.21 -13.11
C SER A 106 21.03 -12.90 -13.13
N ASN A 107 20.59 -12.18 -14.17
CA ASN A 107 19.19 -11.86 -14.43
C ASN A 107 18.62 -12.81 -15.50
N GLU A 108 18.37 -14.05 -15.09
CA GLU A 108 17.84 -15.12 -15.95
C GLU A 108 16.66 -15.84 -15.25
N PRO A 109 15.81 -16.56 -15.98
CA PRO A 109 14.75 -17.37 -15.40
C PRO A 109 15.27 -18.37 -14.35
N ILE A 110 14.51 -18.55 -13.27
CA ILE A 110 14.85 -19.51 -12.19
C ILE A 110 14.53 -20.95 -12.63
N GLU A 111 13.43 -21.12 -13.34
CA GLU A 111 13.05 -22.36 -13.99
C GLU A 111 12.94 -22.11 -15.49
N ASP A 112 13.39 -23.07 -16.30
CA ASP A 112 13.21 -23.02 -17.75
C ASP A 112 11.73 -23.09 -18.13
N ASP A 113 11.40 -22.48 -19.27
CA ASP A 113 10.06 -22.47 -19.82
C ASP A 113 9.61 -23.91 -20.12
N LYS A 114 8.52 -24.33 -19.46
CA LYS A 114 7.98 -25.69 -19.60
C LYS A 114 7.15 -25.82 -20.87
N SER A 115 7.21 -26.97 -21.52
CA SER A 115 6.34 -27.21 -22.67
C SER A 115 4.87 -27.29 -22.25
N LEU A 116 3.94 -26.91 -23.13
CA LEU A 116 2.50 -26.97 -22.84
C LEU A 116 2.01 -28.38 -22.42
N LYS A 117 2.75 -29.42 -22.81
CA LYS A 117 2.45 -30.82 -22.46
C LYS A 117 2.82 -31.18 -21.02
N GLU A 118 3.79 -30.50 -20.43
CA GLU A 118 4.20 -30.68 -19.03
C GLU A 118 3.28 -29.92 -18.06
N ILE A 119 2.50 -28.98 -18.58
CA ILE A 119 1.59 -28.17 -17.77
C ILE A 119 0.30 -28.94 -17.54
N ARG A 120 -0.10 -29.01 -16.26
CA ARG A 120 -1.35 -29.61 -15.82
C ARG A 120 -2.55 -28.93 -16.49
N GLN A 121 -3.32 -29.70 -17.25
CA GLN A 121 -4.50 -29.20 -17.96
C GLN A 121 -5.73 -29.04 -17.05
N GLU A 122 -5.85 -29.90 -16.05
CA GLU A 122 -6.93 -29.85 -15.06
C GLU A 122 -6.62 -28.87 -13.93
N SER A 123 -7.64 -28.21 -13.40
CA SER A 123 -7.51 -27.36 -12.22
C SER A 123 -6.99 -28.12 -11.00
N TYR A 124 -6.37 -27.39 -10.07
CA TYR A 124 -5.98 -27.96 -8.78
C TYR A 124 -7.20 -28.38 -7.96
N SER A 125 -7.07 -29.48 -7.22
CA SER A 125 -8.14 -29.95 -6.35
C SER A 125 -8.40 -28.96 -5.22
N LEU A 126 -9.67 -28.59 -5.04
CA LEU A 126 -10.15 -27.83 -3.89
C LEU A 126 -10.73 -28.78 -2.83
N PRO A 127 -10.72 -28.41 -1.54
CA PRO A 127 -11.41 -29.17 -0.51
C PRO A 127 -12.92 -29.25 -0.79
N ASP A 128 -13.56 -30.30 -0.27
CA ASP A 128 -15.00 -30.53 -0.44
C ASP A 128 -15.82 -29.31 -0.02
N GLY A 129 -16.75 -28.90 -0.89
CA GLY A 129 -17.62 -27.74 -0.70
C GLY A 129 -17.07 -26.42 -1.24
N PHE A 130 -15.92 -26.43 -1.91
CA PHE A 130 -15.42 -25.31 -2.72
C PHE A 130 -15.32 -25.68 -4.19
N GLN A 131 -15.54 -24.71 -5.06
CA GLN A 131 -15.39 -24.86 -6.51
C GLN A 131 -14.66 -23.66 -7.11
N TRP A 132 -13.94 -23.91 -8.20
CA TRP A 132 -13.35 -22.85 -9.01
C TRP A 132 -14.44 -22.13 -9.79
N ASP A 133 -14.26 -20.83 -9.92
CA ASP A 133 -15.06 -20.00 -10.79
C ASP A 133 -14.16 -19.09 -11.63
N THR A 134 -14.63 -18.74 -12.81
CA THR A 134 -13.98 -17.76 -13.68
C THR A 134 -14.93 -16.58 -13.82
N LEU A 135 -14.56 -15.46 -13.20
CA LEU A 135 -15.48 -14.33 -13.07
C LEU A 135 -15.59 -13.59 -14.40
N ASP A 136 -16.80 -13.52 -14.95
CA ASP A 136 -17.09 -12.60 -16.06
C ASP A 136 -17.44 -11.21 -15.50
N LEU A 137 -16.49 -10.27 -15.58
CA LEU A 137 -16.66 -8.90 -15.09
C LEU A 137 -17.60 -8.06 -15.98
N ASN A 138 -18.04 -8.58 -17.12
CA ASN A 138 -19.07 -7.94 -17.93
C ASN A 138 -20.46 -8.14 -17.33
N ASP A 139 -20.66 -9.19 -16.54
CA ASP A 139 -21.89 -9.40 -15.78
C ASP A 139 -21.94 -8.45 -14.56
N PRO A 140 -22.91 -7.53 -14.48
CA PRO A 140 -23.06 -6.60 -13.36
C PRO A 140 -23.22 -7.30 -12.00
N LEU A 141 -23.81 -8.52 -11.97
CA LEU A 141 -24.00 -9.26 -10.74
C LEU A 141 -22.66 -9.78 -10.20
N VAL A 142 -21.86 -10.41 -11.06
CA VAL A 142 -20.53 -10.93 -10.70
C VAL A 142 -19.59 -9.79 -10.28
N LEU A 143 -19.65 -8.66 -10.98
CA LEU A 143 -18.86 -7.48 -10.62
C LEU A 143 -19.27 -6.90 -9.25
N THR A 144 -20.56 -6.90 -8.95
CA THR A 144 -21.07 -6.45 -7.64
C THR A 144 -20.63 -7.40 -6.51
N GLU A 145 -20.59 -8.71 -6.77
CA GLU A 145 -20.07 -9.71 -5.83
C GLU A 145 -18.58 -9.51 -5.57
N LEU A 146 -17.78 -9.30 -6.62
CA LEU A 146 -16.34 -9.02 -6.50
C LEU A 146 -16.09 -7.73 -5.70
N TYR A 147 -16.83 -6.68 -6.04
CA TYR A 147 -16.79 -5.42 -5.30
C TYR A 147 -17.06 -5.62 -3.80
N THR A 148 -18.10 -6.40 -3.47
CA THR A 148 -18.47 -6.68 -2.08
C THR A 148 -17.39 -7.49 -1.36
N LEU A 149 -16.81 -8.50 -2.03
CA LEU A 149 -15.70 -9.28 -1.48
C LEU A 149 -14.51 -8.38 -1.12
N LEU A 150 -14.08 -7.52 -2.05
CA LEU A 150 -12.93 -6.64 -1.87
C LEU A 150 -13.18 -5.60 -0.78
N ASN A 151 -14.32 -4.92 -0.82
CA ASN A 151 -14.67 -3.88 0.16
C ASN A 151 -14.73 -4.44 1.60
N GLU A 152 -15.21 -5.68 1.77
CA GLU A 152 -15.30 -6.31 3.10
C GLU A 152 -14.00 -6.98 3.57
N ASN A 153 -13.14 -7.45 2.64
CA ASN A 153 -12.08 -8.43 2.95
C ASN A 153 -10.70 -8.14 2.35
N TYR A 154 -10.45 -7.07 1.59
CA TYR A 154 -9.16 -6.86 0.93
C TYR A 154 -8.10 -6.29 1.88
N VAL A 155 -7.98 -4.98 1.97
CA VAL A 155 -6.95 -4.30 2.78
C VAL A 155 -7.62 -3.39 3.79
N GLU A 156 -7.26 -3.60 5.03
CA GLU A 156 -7.58 -2.73 6.16
C GLU A 156 -6.26 -2.11 6.63
N ASP A 157 -6.30 -0.84 7.01
CA ASP A 157 -5.20 -0.25 7.78
C ASP A 157 -5.06 -0.96 9.13
N ASP A 158 -3.88 -0.82 9.76
CA ASP A 158 -3.57 -1.49 11.02
C ASP A 158 -4.58 -1.17 12.14
N ASP A 159 -5.22 0.00 12.07
CA ASP A 159 -6.23 0.49 13.01
C ASP A 159 -7.68 0.22 12.54
N SER A 160 -7.87 -0.38 11.36
CA SER A 160 -9.17 -0.67 10.75
C SER A 160 -10.11 0.56 10.61
N LEU A 161 -9.54 1.75 10.47
CA LEU A 161 -10.26 3.01 10.26
C LEU A 161 -10.64 3.24 8.80
N PHE A 162 -9.87 2.69 7.86
CA PHE A 162 -10.02 2.90 6.43
C PHE A 162 -10.03 1.58 5.67
N ARG A 163 -10.98 1.46 4.74
CA ARG A 163 -11.03 0.35 3.77
C ARG A 163 -11.00 0.91 2.37
N PHE A 164 -10.20 0.33 1.49
CA PHE A 164 -10.24 0.69 0.08
C PHE A 164 -11.61 0.35 -0.50
N ASP A 165 -12.20 1.35 -1.13
CA ASP A 165 -13.45 1.25 -1.85
C ASP A 165 -13.09 1.31 -3.33
N TYR A 166 -13.03 0.16 -3.99
CA TYR A 166 -12.72 0.08 -5.42
C TYR A 166 -14.04 0.11 -6.22
N PRO A 167 -14.41 1.23 -6.87
CA PRO A 167 -15.66 1.28 -7.63
C PRO A 167 -15.68 0.23 -8.74
N GLN A 168 -16.87 -0.20 -9.14
CA GLN A 168 -17.04 -1.19 -10.20
C GLN A 168 -16.34 -0.79 -11.51
N ASP A 169 -16.42 0.49 -11.89
CA ASP A 169 -15.75 0.99 -13.09
C ASP A 169 -14.22 1.01 -12.96
N PHE A 170 -13.70 1.21 -11.75
CA PHE A 170 -12.26 1.10 -11.47
C PHE A 170 -11.80 -0.36 -11.61
N LEU A 171 -12.58 -1.31 -11.10
CA LEU A 171 -12.28 -2.74 -11.25
C LEU A 171 -12.27 -3.15 -12.72
N LYS A 172 -13.24 -2.69 -13.53
CA LYS A 172 -13.22 -2.91 -14.99
C LYS A 172 -11.98 -2.30 -15.64
N TRP A 173 -11.65 -1.05 -15.29
CA TRP A 173 -10.45 -0.38 -15.82
C TRP A 173 -9.16 -1.12 -15.45
N ALA A 174 -9.00 -1.58 -14.22
CA ALA A 174 -7.79 -2.26 -13.77
C ALA A 174 -7.69 -3.72 -14.25
N LEU A 175 -8.81 -4.44 -14.37
CA LEU A 175 -8.83 -5.88 -14.64
C LEU A 175 -9.04 -6.24 -16.11
N GLN A 176 -9.46 -5.29 -16.95
CA GLN A 176 -9.72 -5.50 -18.38
C GLN A 176 -8.85 -4.60 -19.30
N PRO A 177 -7.51 -4.55 -19.15
CA PRO A 177 -6.64 -3.88 -20.12
C PRO A 177 -6.55 -4.66 -21.44
N PRO A 178 -6.14 -4.03 -22.55
CA PRO A 178 -6.01 -4.70 -23.85
C PRO A 178 -5.25 -6.03 -23.75
N GLY A 179 -5.81 -7.09 -24.36
CA GLY A 179 -5.24 -8.45 -24.29
C GLY A 179 -5.56 -9.23 -23.00
N TRP A 180 -6.40 -8.71 -22.11
CA TRP A 180 -6.89 -9.46 -20.95
C TRP A 180 -7.61 -10.74 -21.37
N LEU A 181 -7.55 -11.74 -20.49
CA LEU A 181 -8.15 -13.04 -20.72
C LEU A 181 -9.09 -13.40 -19.55
N PRO A 182 -10.35 -13.82 -19.81
CA PRO A 182 -11.30 -14.13 -18.74
C PRO A 182 -10.80 -15.18 -17.75
N GLN A 183 -10.06 -16.19 -18.23
CA GLN A 183 -9.49 -17.23 -17.39
C GLN A 183 -8.53 -16.69 -16.30
N TRP A 184 -7.99 -15.48 -16.46
CA TRP A 184 -7.11 -14.88 -15.47
C TRP A 184 -7.85 -14.22 -14.31
N HIS A 185 -9.18 -14.15 -14.35
CA HIS A 185 -10.02 -13.72 -13.23
C HIS A 185 -10.48 -14.94 -12.43
N CYS A 186 -9.59 -15.42 -11.55
CA CYS A 186 -9.78 -16.68 -10.84
C CYS A 186 -10.49 -16.45 -9.51
N GLY A 187 -11.66 -17.06 -9.35
CA GLY A 187 -12.47 -17.03 -8.13
C GLY A 187 -12.62 -18.38 -7.47
N VAL A 188 -12.90 -18.36 -6.17
CA VAL A 188 -13.31 -19.55 -5.40
C VAL A 188 -14.67 -19.30 -4.80
N ARG A 189 -15.60 -20.22 -5.06
CA ARG A 189 -16.96 -20.20 -4.51
C ARG A 189 -17.20 -21.35 -3.56
N VAL A 190 -18.11 -21.15 -2.62
CA VAL A 190 -18.64 -22.23 -1.76
C VAL A 190 -19.80 -22.91 -2.48
N THR A 191 -19.71 -24.21 -2.72
CA THR A 191 -20.70 -24.99 -3.50
C THR A 191 -22.11 -24.94 -2.89
N LYS A 192 -22.23 -24.87 -1.56
CA LYS A 192 -23.53 -24.91 -0.86
C LYS A 192 -24.41 -23.68 -1.10
N ASN A 193 -23.81 -22.50 -1.25
CA ASN A 193 -24.54 -21.22 -1.33
C ASN A 193 -24.06 -20.33 -2.48
N ASN A 194 -23.19 -20.87 -3.33
CA ASN A 194 -22.54 -20.19 -4.45
C ASN A 194 -21.83 -18.86 -4.09
N ARG A 195 -21.47 -18.65 -2.82
CA ARG A 195 -20.87 -17.40 -2.35
C ARG A 195 -19.39 -17.32 -2.74
N LEU A 196 -18.98 -16.19 -3.31
CA LEU A 196 -17.58 -15.88 -3.60
C LEU A 196 -16.78 -15.66 -2.30
N VAL A 197 -15.68 -16.38 -2.14
CA VAL A 197 -14.86 -16.37 -0.90
C VAL A 197 -13.36 -16.15 -1.14
N GLY A 198 -12.92 -16.18 -2.39
CA GLY A 198 -11.55 -15.86 -2.77
C GLY A 198 -11.48 -15.36 -4.20
N PHE A 199 -10.54 -14.47 -4.48
CA PHE A 199 -10.30 -13.91 -5.80
C PHE A 199 -8.81 -13.62 -5.99
N ILE A 200 -8.31 -13.83 -7.20
CA ILE A 200 -6.99 -13.39 -7.66
C ILE A 200 -7.11 -13.06 -9.15
N SER A 201 -6.41 -12.00 -9.58
CA SER A 201 -6.41 -11.57 -10.97
C SER A 201 -5.01 -11.54 -11.55
N ALA A 202 -4.92 -11.76 -12.86
CA ALA A 202 -3.74 -11.49 -13.66
C ALA A 202 -4.12 -10.64 -14.88
N VAL A 203 -3.27 -9.69 -15.25
CA VAL A 203 -3.40 -8.89 -16.47
C VAL A 203 -2.12 -8.96 -17.29
N PRO A 204 -2.17 -8.89 -18.63
CA PRO A 204 -0.96 -8.95 -19.44
C PRO A 204 -0.14 -7.67 -19.24
N ALA A 205 1.18 -7.81 -19.15
CA ALA A 205 2.09 -6.68 -19.11
C ALA A 205 3.41 -7.04 -19.82
N SER A 206 3.94 -6.09 -20.59
CA SER A 206 5.30 -6.18 -21.10
C SER A 206 6.19 -5.34 -20.22
N ILE A 207 7.17 -5.96 -19.57
CA ILE A 207 8.08 -5.28 -18.64
C ILE A 207 9.51 -5.38 -19.19
N ARG A 208 10.17 -4.23 -19.31
CA ARG A 208 11.60 -4.12 -19.56
C ARG A 208 12.34 -4.40 -18.25
N ILE A 209 13.23 -5.38 -18.27
CA ILE A 209 14.13 -5.73 -17.17
C ILE A 209 15.55 -5.53 -17.71
N TYR A 210 16.18 -4.43 -17.33
CA TYR A 210 17.42 -3.92 -17.88
C TYR A 210 17.34 -3.81 -19.41
N GLU A 211 18.08 -4.64 -20.14
CA GLU A 211 18.14 -4.62 -21.61
C GLU A 211 17.08 -5.52 -22.28
N LYS A 212 16.40 -6.39 -21.54
CA LYS A 212 15.46 -7.38 -22.10
C LYS A 212 14.02 -6.95 -21.86
N VAL A 213 13.16 -7.02 -22.88
CA VAL A 213 11.71 -6.85 -22.72
C VAL A 213 11.07 -8.23 -22.62
N GLN A 214 10.44 -8.50 -21.48
CA GLN A 214 9.78 -9.77 -21.20
C GLN A 214 8.27 -9.57 -21.16
N ARG A 215 7.54 -10.41 -21.89
CA ARG A 215 6.08 -10.51 -21.76
C ARG A 215 5.75 -11.36 -20.54
N MET A 216 4.99 -10.79 -19.62
CA MET A 216 4.62 -11.41 -18.35
C MET A 216 3.19 -11.03 -17.96
N VAL A 217 2.78 -11.41 -16.76
CA VAL A 217 1.51 -10.96 -16.18
C VAL A 217 1.72 -10.15 -14.91
N GLU A 218 0.91 -9.12 -14.70
CA GLU A 218 0.81 -8.43 -13.42
C GLU A 218 -0.28 -9.08 -12.58
N ILE A 219 0.08 -9.55 -11.39
CA ILE A 219 -0.85 -10.14 -10.43
C ILE A 219 -1.33 -9.07 -9.46
N ASN A 220 -2.65 -8.96 -9.33
CA ASN A 220 -3.27 -8.00 -8.41
C ASN A 220 -4.56 -8.56 -7.79
N PHE A 221 -5.11 -7.85 -6.81
CA PHE A 221 -6.39 -8.14 -6.16
C PHE A 221 -6.50 -9.53 -5.51
N LEU A 222 -5.40 -10.08 -4.99
CA LEU A 222 -5.44 -11.31 -4.19
C LEU A 222 -6.22 -11.05 -2.89
N CYS A 223 -7.45 -11.57 -2.83
CA CYS A 223 -8.34 -11.43 -1.70
C CYS A 223 -8.85 -12.79 -1.23
N VAL A 224 -8.84 -12.99 0.09
CA VAL A 224 -9.47 -14.15 0.74
C VAL A 224 -10.39 -13.64 1.83
N HIS A 225 -11.61 -14.17 1.86
CA HIS A 225 -12.59 -13.84 2.87
C HIS A 225 -12.03 -14.06 4.29
N LYS A 226 -12.29 -13.11 5.20
CA LYS A 226 -11.72 -13.06 6.56
C LYS A 226 -11.77 -14.38 7.33
N LYS A 227 -12.91 -15.08 7.27
CA LYS A 227 -13.13 -16.38 7.94
C LYS A 227 -12.27 -17.54 7.40
N LEU A 228 -11.69 -17.41 6.21
CA LEU A 228 -10.85 -18.41 5.57
C LEU A 228 -9.37 -18.02 5.56
N ARG A 229 -9.02 -16.85 6.13
CA ARG A 229 -7.63 -16.48 6.39
C ARG A 229 -7.02 -17.54 7.33
N SER A 230 -5.74 -17.84 7.12
CA SER A 230 -4.99 -18.93 7.80
C SER A 230 -5.34 -20.38 7.39
N LYS A 231 -6.31 -20.61 6.49
CA LYS A 231 -6.60 -21.97 5.96
C LYS A 231 -5.81 -22.33 4.68
N ARG A 232 -4.69 -21.63 4.42
CA ARG A 232 -3.83 -21.85 3.23
C ARG A 232 -4.57 -21.75 1.87
N VAL A 233 -5.66 -20.99 1.79
CA VAL A 233 -6.40 -20.76 0.54
C VAL A 233 -5.59 -19.93 -0.47
N ALA A 234 -4.87 -18.91 -0.02
CA ALA A 234 -4.05 -18.06 -0.90
C ALA A 234 -2.98 -18.84 -1.69
N PRO A 235 -2.19 -19.75 -1.10
CA PRO A 235 -1.33 -20.69 -1.84
C PRO A 235 -2.02 -21.45 -2.99
N VAL A 236 -3.26 -21.90 -2.78
CA VAL A 236 -4.01 -22.66 -3.77
C VAL A 236 -4.48 -21.75 -4.91
N LEU A 237 -4.94 -20.53 -4.58
CA LEU A 237 -5.26 -19.48 -5.56
C LEU A 237 -4.04 -19.15 -6.44
N ILE A 238 -2.88 -18.94 -5.82
CA ILE A 238 -1.63 -18.62 -6.53
C ILE A 238 -1.25 -19.76 -7.48
N ARG A 239 -1.29 -21.02 -7.04
CA ARG A 239 -0.98 -22.16 -7.90
C ARG A 239 -1.93 -22.29 -9.09
N GLU A 240 -3.23 -22.05 -8.89
CA GLU A 240 -4.20 -22.12 -9.98
C GLU A 240 -4.01 -20.98 -10.98
N ILE A 241 -3.78 -19.73 -10.54
CA ILE A 241 -3.53 -18.64 -11.49
C ILE A 241 -2.22 -18.87 -12.24
N THR A 242 -1.15 -19.34 -11.58
CA THR A 242 0.11 -19.71 -12.25
C THR A 242 -0.12 -20.79 -13.30
N ARG A 243 -0.94 -21.81 -13.03
CA ARG A 243 -1.31 -22.84 -14.01
C ARG A 243 -2.01 -22.23 -15.23
N ARG A 244 -3.00 -21.37 -15.01
CA ARG A 244 -3.77 -20.71 -16.08
C ARG A 244 -2.92 -19.76 -16.93
N VAL A 245 -1.92 -19.12 -16.33
CA VAL A 245 -0.96 -18.25 -17.02
C VAL A 245 0.05 -19.08 -17.81
N ASN A 246 0.61 -20.13 -17.21
CA ASN A 246 1.53 -21.05 -17.89
C ASN A 246 0.87 -21.74 -19.10
N GLN A 247 -0.42 -22.07 -19.02
CA GLN A 247 -1.18 -22.61 -20.17
C GLN A 247 -1.21 -21.67 -21.40
N GLN A 248 -0.97 -20.37 -21.21
CA GLN A 248 -0.85 -19.38 -22.28
C GLN A 248 0.61 -19.18 -22.73
N GLY A 249 1.55 -19.99 -22.24
CA GLY A 249 2.98 -19.89 -22.55
C GLY A 249 3.69 -18.71 -21.89
N ILE A 250 3.14 -18.17 -20.80
CA ILE A 250 3.77 -17.09 -20.02
C ILE A 250 4.24 -17.69 -18.69
N PHE A 251 5.49 -17.45 -18.30
CA PHE A 251 6.11 -18.09 -17.13
C PHE A 251 6.60 -17.10 -16.06
N GLN A 252 6.52 -15.80 -16.35
CA GLN A 252 6.92 -14.75 -15.43
C GLN A 252 5.71 -13.93 -14.98
N ALA A 253 5.80 -13.37 -13.78
CA ALA A 253 4.80 -12.48 -13.24
C ALA A 253 5.43 -11.40 -12.36
N VAL A 254 4.83 -10.22 -12.34
CA VAL A 254 5.16 -9.12 -11.41
C VAL A 254 4.01 -8.93 -10.43
N TYR A 255 4.34 -8.69 -9.16
CA TYR A 255 3.36 -8.40 -8.12
C TYR A 255 3.96 -7.47 -7.09
N THR A 256 3.10 -6.71 -6.41
CA THR A 256 3.48 -5.83 -5.31
C THR A 256 2.73 -6.22 -4.05
N ALA A 257 3.34 -5.98 -2.89
CA ALA A 257 2.72 -6.27 -1.60
C ALA A 257 3.21 -5.27 -0.55
N GLY A 258 2.33 -4.89 0.37
CA GLY A 258 2.70 -4.10 1.56
C GLY A 258 3.42 -4.92 2.65
N VAL A 259 3.72 -6.18 2.36
CA VAL A 259 4.39 -7.13 3.25
C VAL A 259 5.64 -7.67 2.57
N VAL A 260 6.66 -7.95 3.35
CA VAL A 260 7.95 -8.42 2.83
C VAL A 260 7.87 -9.93 2.57
N LEU A 261 8.04 -10.33 1.31
CA LEU A 261 8.07 -11.72 0.85
C LEU A 261 9.44 -12.06 0.23
N PRO A 262 9.93 -13.31 0.33
CA PRO A 262 11.20 -13.72 -0.29
C PRO A 262 11.15 -13.70 -1.82
N LYS A 263 12.06 -13.04 -2.54
CA LYS A 263 12.92 -11.90 -2.17
C LYS A 263 12.48 -10.70 -3.00
N PRO A 264 12.28 -9.50 -2.41
CA PRO A 264 11.81 -8.35 -3.18
C PRO A 264 12.93 -7.81 -4.08
N VAL A 265 12.59 -7.45 -5.32
CA VAL A 265 13.51 -6.79 -6.27
C VAL A 265 13.70 -5.30 -5.97
N GLY A 266 12.69 -4.68 -5.36
CA GLY A 266 12.69 -3.28 -4.96
C GLY A 266 11.78 -3.04 -3.76
N ALA A 267 12.03 -1.95 -3.02
CA ALA A 267 11.19 -1.53 -1.92
C ALA A 267 11.02 -0.01 -1.97
N CYS A 268 9.77 0.44 -1.93
CA CYS A 268 9.41 1.84 -2.06
C CYS A 268 8.63 2.28 -0.82
N ARG A 269 8.78 3.54 -0.45
CA ARG A 269 8.02 4.13 0.65
C ARG A 269 6.86 4.96 0.09
N TYR A 270 5.68 4.80 0.70
CA TYR A 270 4.55 5.68 0.44
C TYR A 270 4.80 7.05 1.08
N TYR A 271 4.55 8.09 0.30
CA TYR A 271 4.52 9.48 0.76
C TYR A 271 3.13 10.04 0.55
N HIS A 272 2.66 10.85 1.51
CA HIS A 272 1.33 11.46 1.44
C HIS A 272 1.46 12.98 1.46
N ARG A 273 0.80 13.64 0.52
CA ARG A 273 0.67 15.09 0.48
C ARG A 273 -0.77 15.49 0.82
N SER A 274 -0.96 16.15 1.95
CA SER A 274 -2.28 16.59 2.40
C SER A 274 -2.82 17.73 1.53
N LEU A 275 -3.97 17.52 0.88
CA LEU A 275 -4.69 18.56 0.13
C LEU A 275 -5.77 19.22 1.00
N ASN A 276 -6.40 18.45 1.89
CA ASN A 276 -7.35 18.95 2.89
C ASN A 276 -6.97 18.47 4.30
N PRO A 277 -5.99 19.12 4.96
CA PRO A 277 -5.52 18.72 6.28
C PRO A 277 -6.61 18.69 7.35
N LYS A 278 -7.60 19.59 7.26
CA LYS A 278 -8.71 19.65 8.23
C LYS A 278 -9.48 18.33 8.27
N LYS A 279 -9.95 17.87 7.11
CA LYS A 279 -10.70 16.60 7.02
C LYS A 279 -9.82 15.41 7.39
N LEU A 280 -8.55 15.38 6.96
CA LEU A 280 -7.62 14.28 7.29
C LEU A 280 -7.37 14.14 8.80
N ILE A 281 -7.28 15.26 9.52
CA ILE A 281 -7.12 15.27 10.97
C ILE A 281 -8.43 14.83 11.67
N GLU A 282 -9.58 15.31 11.20
CA GLU A 282 -10.90 14.93 11.74
C GLU A 282 -11.15 13.42 11.65
N VAL A 283 -10.83 12.79 10.51
CA VAL A 283 -10.97 11.34 10.31
C VAL A 283 -9.82 10.52 10.90
N LYS A 284 -8.86 11.16 11.59
CA LYS A 284 -7.65 10.54 12.16
C LYS A 284 -6.72 9.86 11.15
N PHE A 285 -6.81 10.21 9.87
CA PHE A 285 -5.84 9.77 8.86
C PHE A 285 -4.46 10.41 9.09
N SER A 286 -4.45 11.63 9.63
CA SER A 286 -3.22 12.34 9.99
C SER A 286 -3.33 12.95 11.37
N HIS A 287 -2.20 13.08 12.05
CA HIS A 287 -2.13 13.72 13.36
C HIS A 287 -1.44 15.07 13.27
N LEU A 288 -1.81 15.99 14.17
CA LEU A 288 -1.06 17.23 14.36
C LEU A 288 0.31 16.90 14.95
N ALA A 289 1.36 17.37 14.29
CA ALA A 289 2.71 17.26 14.83
C ALA A 289 2.85 18.07 16.13
N ARG A 290 3.82 17.71 16.97
CA ARG A 290 4.14 18.47 18.19
C ARG A 290 4.42 19.93 17.82
N ASN A 291 3.79 20.86 18.53
CA ASN A 291 3.90 22.32 18.31
C ASN A 291 3.28 22.85 16.99
N MET A 292 2.41 22.09 16.33
CA MET A 292 1.64 22.55 15.17
C MET A 292 0.17 22.78 15.53
N THR A 293 -0.37 23.94 15.15
CA THR A 293 -1.82 24.23 15.22
C THR A 293 -2.48 23.89 13.89
N LEU A 294 -3.80 23.64 13.92
CA LEU A 294 -4.58 23.38 12.69
C LEU A 294 -4.42 24.51 11.65
N GLN A 295 -4.46 25.77 12.10
CA GLN A 295 -4.28 26.93 11.23
C GLN A 295 -2.89 26.96 10.56
N ARG A 296 -1.83 26.63 11.31
CA ARG A 296 -0.47 26.56 10.77
C ARG A 296 -0.33 25.43 9.74
N THR A 297 -0.92 24.27 10.01
CA THR A 297 -0.95 23.14 9.08
C THR A 297 -1.71 23.49 7.80
N LEU A 298 -2.85 24.18 7.90
CA LEU A 298 -3.60 24.65 6.74
C LEU A 298 -2.78 25.64 5.90
N LYS A 299 -2.10 26.60 6.53
CA LYS A 299 -1.24 27.56 5.83
C LYS A 299 -0.06 26.87 5.12
N LEU A 300 0.56 25.88 5.75
CA LEU A 300 1.69 25.13 5.19
C LEU A 300 1.28 24.25 3.99
N ASN A 301 0.05 23.74 3.99
CA ASN A 301 -0.48 22.91 2.90
C ASN A 301 -1.29 23.71 1.86
N LYS A 302 -1.31 25.05 1.95
CA LYS A 302 -2.09 25.87 1.04
C LYS A 302 -1.50 25.78 -0.37
N LEU A 303 -2.35 25.40 -1.31
CA LEU A 303 -2.06 25.40 -2.75
C LEU A 303 -2.78 26.58 -3.42
N PRO A 304 -2.27 27.08 -4.56
CA PRO A 304 -2.99 28.06 -5.37
C PRO A 304 -4.30 27.47 -5.91
N ASP A 305 -5.11 28.31 -6.53
CA ASP A 305 -6.42 27.92 -7.05
C ASP A 305 -6.36 27.49 -8.53
N MET A 306 -5.36 27.97 -9.27
CA MET A 306 -5.12 27.59 -10.67
C MET A 306 -3.68 27.09 -10.87
N PRO A 307 -3.47 26.12 -11.79
CA PRO A 307 -2.15 25.73 -12.23
C PRO A 307 -1.35 26.92 -12.76
N LYS A 308 -0.02 26.90 -12.56
CA LYS A 308 0.88 27.98 -12.96
C LYS A 308 1.54 27.75 -14.31
N THR A 309 1.76 26.50 -14.70
CA THR A 309 2.44 26.16 -15.95
C THR A 309 1.54 26.51 -17.14
N GLU A 310 2.04 27.35 -18.04
CA GLU A 310 1.35 27.70 -19.28
C GLU A 310 1.18 26.47 -20.17
N GLY A 311 -0.02 26.29 -20.73
CA GLY A 311 -0.33 25.13 -21.57
C GLY A 311 -0.66 23.85 -20.80
N PHE A 312 -0.73 23.89 -19.47
CA PHE A 312 -1.23 22.77 -18.66
C PHE A 312 -2.72 22.54 -18.92
N ARG A 313 -3.06 21.39 -19.52
CA ARG A 313 -4.44 21.03 -19.87
C ARG A 313 -4.66 19.52 -19.79
N ILE A 314 -5.93 19.11 -19.82
CA ILE A 314 -6.33 17.70 -19.81
C ILE A 314 -5.84 17.02 -21.10
N LEU A 315 -5.38 15.77 -20.98
CA LEU A 315 -4.99 14.91 -22.10
C LEU A 315 -6.21 14.59 -22.98
N THR A 316 -6.07 14.76 -24.29
CA THR A 316 -7.11 14.42 -25.28
C THR A 316 -6.69 13.28 -26.19
N LEU A 317 -7.62 12.75 -26.99
CA LEU A 317 -7.34 11.67 -27.95
C LEU A 317 -6.26 12.05 -28.98
N GLN A 318 -6.16 13.31 -29.35
CA GLN A 318 -5.18 13.79 -30.35
C GLN A 318 -3.75 13.82 -29.81
N ASP A 319 -3.62 13.82 -28.49
CA ASP A 319 -2.33 13.92 -27.80
C ASP A 319 -1.67 12.56 -27.60
N LEU A 320 -2.43 11.46 -27.67
CA LEU A 320 -2.00 10.13 -27.26
C LEU A 320 -0.69 9.69 -27.92
N ASP A 321 -0.56 9.84 -29.23
CA ASP A 321 0.65 9.41 -29.95
C ASP A 321 1.89 10.20 -29.50
N LYS A 322 1.74 11.50 -29.27
CA LYS A 322 2.84 12.38 -28.85
C LYS A 322 3.20 12.12 -27.38
N THR A 323 2.20 11.94 -26.52
CA THR A 323 2.40 11.68 -25.10
C THR A 323 2.97 10.29 -24.84
N HIS A 324 2.53 9.29 -25.60
CA HIS A 324 3.07 7.93 -25.57
C HIS A 324 4.58 7.93 -25.88
N ALA A 325 5.00 8.66 -26.92
CA ALA A 325 6.42 8.74 -27.29
C ALA A 325 7.31 9.38 -26.19
N ILE A 326 6.82 10.41 -25.49
CA ILE A 326 7.61 11.01 -24.38
C ILE A 326 7.63 10.12 -23.15
N LEU A 327 6.55 9.37 -22.87
CA LEU A 327 6.51 8.43 -21.76
C LEU A 327 7.45 7.26 -22.01
N ASP A 328 7.40 6.64 -23.19
CA ASP A 328 8.26 5.51 -23.55
C ASP A 328 9.75 5.90 -23.43
N LYS A 329 10.12 7.07 -23.94
CA LYS A 329 11.49 7.60 -23.84
C LYS A 329 11.91 7.87 -22.38
N TYR A 330 11.00 8.33 -21.54
CA TYR A 330 11.28 8.54 -20.13
C TYR A 330 11.49 7.20 -19.41
N LEU A 331 10.64 6.22 -19.68
CA LEU A 331 10.70 4.87 -19.11
C LEU A 331 11.94 4.07 -19.56
N GLU A 332 12.58 4.43 -20.67
CA GLU A 332 13.89 3.89 -21.08
C GLU A 332 15.04 4.25 -20.14
N SER A 333 14.90 5.31 -19.34
CA SER A 333 15.96 5.73 -18.42
C SER A 333 16.07 4.86 -17.16
N PHE A 334 15.18 3.88 -17.01
CA PHE A 334 15.10 3.06 -15.81
C PHE A 334 15.26 1.57 -16.09
N ASP A 335 15.75 0.86 -15.07
CA ASP A 335 16.11 -0.54 -15.17
C ASP A 335 14.90 -1.50 -15.17
N LEU A 336 13.72 -1.10 -14.65
CA LEU A 336 12.58 -2.00 -14.52
C LEU A 336 11.26 -1.30 -14.91
N ALA A 337 11.03 -1.01 -16.19
CA ALA A 337 9.87 -0.22 -16.61
C ALA A 337 8.86 -1.02 -17.45
N PRO A 338 7.55 -0.73 -17.37
CA PRO A 338 6.59 -1.26 -18.32
C PRO A 338 6.80 -0.67 -19.71
N VAL A 339 6.49 -1.47 -20.72
CA VAL A 339 6.45 -1.07 -22.13
C VAL A 339 4.99 -1.05 -22.56
N PHE A 340 4.46 0.14 -22.78
CA PHE A 340 3.07 0.32 -23.17
C PHE A 340 2.93 0.26 -24.69
N SER A 341 1.98 -0.53 -25.19
CA SER A 341 1.51 -0.32 -26.56
C SER A 341 0.64 0.94 -26.63
N LYS A 342 0.34 1.42 -27.85
CA LYS A 342 -0.60 2.54 -28.03
C LYS A 342 -1.99 2.25 -27.46
N GLU A 343 -2.43 0.99 -27.56
CA GLU A 343 -3.71 0.55 -27.01
C GLU A 343 -3.68 0.56 -25.49
N ASP A 344 -2.60 0.06 -24.88
CA ASP A 344 -2.40 0.09 -23.43
C ASP A 344 -2.37 1.53 -22.92
N PHE A 345 -1.58 2.39 -23.58
CA PHE A 345 -1.46 3.80 -23.22
C PHE A 345 -2.83 4.49 -23.24
N LYS A 346 -3.62 4.27 -24.29
CA LYS A 346 -4.98 4.80 -24.38
C LYS A 346 -5.87 4.28 -23.25
N HIS A 347 -5.79 3.00 -22.92
CA HIS A 347 -6.62 2.41 -21.87
C HIS A 347 -6.28 2.96 -20.48
N TRP A 348 -4.99 3.06 -20.16
CA TRP A 348 -4.48 3.47 -18.85
C TRP A 348 -4.54 4.98 -18.61
N PHE A 349 -4.31 5.81 -19.62
CA PHE A 349 -4.09 7.24 -19.42
C PHE A 349 -5.19 8.16 -19.97
N LEU A 350 -6.07 7.68 -20.86
CA LEU A 350 -7.16 8.52 -21.33
C LEU A 350 -8.08 8.87 -20.14
N PRO A 351 -8.31 10.17 -19.85
CA PRO A 351 -9.05 10.57 -18.65
C PRO A 351 -10.45 9.96 -18.59
N ARG A 352 -10.77 9.35 -17.44
CA ARG A 352 -12.08 8.79 -17.13
C ARG A 352 -12.52 9.34 -15.78
N ALA A 353 -13.64 10.05 -15.76
CA ALA A 353 -14.12 10.76 -14.57
C ALA A 353 -14.21 9.82 -13.36
N GLY A 354 -13.48 10.15 -12.29
CA GLY A 354 -13.48 9.39 -11.05
C GLY A 354 -12.65 8.10 -11.07
N ILE A 355 -11.86 7.84 -12.13
CA ILE A 355 -10.96 6.69 -12.24
C ILE A 355 -9.53 7.17 -12.47
N VAL A 356 -9.26 7.85 -13.58
CA VAL A 356 -7.93 8.33 -13.93
C VAL A 356 -8.00 9.72 -14.54
N ASP A 357 -7.13 10.60 -14.08
CA ASP A 357 -6.95 11.94 -14.59
C ASP A 357 -5.54 12.05 -15.16
N ALA A 358 -5.44 12.65 -16.35
CA ALA A 358 -4.17 12.82 -17.04
C ALA A 358 -4.11 14.18 -17.71
N TYR A 359 -2.93 14.80 -17.63
CA TYR A 359 -2.67 16.17 -18.06
C TYR A 359 -1.38 16.22 -18.87
N VAL A 360 -1.34 17.17 -19.79
CA VAL A 360 -0.18 17.47 -20.62
C VAL A 360 0.16 18.95 -20.53
N VAL A 361 1.43 19.27 -20.74
CA VAL A 361 1.88 20.64 -20.98
C VAL A 361 2.15 20.79 -22.46
N GLU A 362 1.45 21.72 -23.10
CA GLU A 362 1.63 22.05 -24.51
C GLU A 362 2.34 23.41 -24.66
N LYS A 363 3.48 23.41 -25.35
CA LYS A 363 4.25 24.61 -25.68
C LYS A 363 4.50 24.65 -27.18
N ASN A 364 4.05 25.72 -27.84
CA ASN A 364 4.22 25.92 -29.29
C ASN A 364 3.71 24.73 -30.15
N GLY A 365 2.55 24.14 -29.79
CA GLY A 365 1.97 23.02 -30.54
C GLY A 365 2.61 21.65 -30.27
N LYS A 366 3.58 21.59 -29.35
CA LYS A 366 4.29 20.36 -28.95
C LYS A 366 4.02 20.03 -27.50
N ILE A 367 3.79 18.75 -27.24
CA ILE A 367 3.65 18.22 -25.88
C ILE A 367 5.05 18.03 -25.32
N THR A 368 5.31 18.64 -24.16
CA THR A 368 6.61 18.60 -23.50
C THR A 368 6.58 17.73 -22.26
N ASP A 369 5.53 17.85 -21.45
CA ASP A 369 5.45 17.23 -20.13
C ASP A 369 4.11 16.49 -19.97
N PHE A 370 4.09 15.49 -19.10
CA PHE A 370 2.94 14.61 -18.86
C PHE A 370 2.79 14.30 -17.37
N VAL A 371 1.56 14.29 -16.87
CA VAL A 371 1.24 13.94 -15.48
C VAL A 371 -0.02 13.11 -15.46
N SER A 372 -0.06 12.09 -14.61
CA SER A 372 -1.27 11.31 -14.38
C SER A 372 -1.42 10.89 -12.93
N TYR A 373 -2.67 10.76 -12.49
CA TYR A 373 -3.01 10.18 -11.20
C TYR A 373 -4.36 9.47 -11.29
N TYR A 374 -4.54 8.41 -10.52
CA TYR A 374 -5.80 7.69 -10.42
C TYR A 374 -6.51 7.96 -9.10
N THR A 375 -7.83 7.83 -9.12
CA THR A 375 -8.69 8.02 -7.97
C THR A 375 -8.87 6.69 -7.25
N LEU A 376 -8.55 6.66 -5.96
CA LEU A 376 -8.93 5.56 -5.10
C LEU A 376 -9.69 6.11 -3.89
N PRO A 377 -11.00 5.87 -3.80
CA PRO A 377 -11.74 6.17 -2.60
C PRO A 377 -11.48 5.14 -1.50
N SER A 378 -11.63 5.59 -0.26
CA SER A 378 -11.64 4.75 0.92
C SER A 378 -12.88 5.04 1.74
N THR A 379 -13.51 4.00 2.27
CA THR A 379 -14.60 4.12 3.24
C THR A 379 -14.02 4.45 4.61
N VAL A 380 -14.57 5.47 5.26
CA VAL A 380 -14.20 5.86 6.63
C VAL A 380 -15.13 5.14 7.60
N MET A 381 -14.57 4.24 8.40
CA MET A 381 -15.35 3.45 9.35
C MET A 381 -15.65 4.25 10.62
N ASN A 382 -16.86 4.10 11.16
CA ASN A 382 -17.26 4.59 12.49
C ASN A 382 -17.12 6.12 12.73
N HIS A 383 -17.19 6.94 11.66
CA HIS A 383 -17.16 8.40 11.79
C HIS A 383 -18.55 9.02 11.53
N PRO A 384 -19.05 9.93 12.40
CA PRO A 384 -20.44 10.42 12.34
C PRO A 384 -20.75 11.30 11.12
N ILE A 385 -19.74 12.03 10.60
CA ILE A 385 -19.92 13.03 9.53
C ILE A 385 -19.33 12.56 8.20
N HIS A 386 -18.03 12.23 8.18
CA HIS A 386 -17.32 11.77 6.98
C HIS A 386 -17.49 10.27 6.75
N LYS A 387 -18.08 9.88 5.61
CA LYS A 387 -18.26 8.48 5.22
C LYS A 387 -17.19 7.98 4.23
N SER A 388 -16.59 8.88 3.47
CA SER A 388 -15.59 8.54 2.46
C SER A 388 -14.44 9.53 2.41
N LEU A 389 -13.29 9.01 2.01
CA LEU A 389 -12.05 9.72 1.73
C LEU A 389 -11.72 9.48 0.26
N LYS A 390 -11.43 10.55 -0.49
CA LYS A 390 -10.95 10.42 -1.88
C LYS A 390 -9.46 10.77 -1.91
N ALA A 391 -8.64 9.80 -2.28
CA ALA A 391 -7.21 9.99 -2.49
C ALA A 391 -6.88 9.93 -3.98
N ALA A 392 -5.97 10.81 -4.40
CA ALA A 392 -5.34 10.74 -5.71
C ALA A 392 -4.02 9.99 -5.59
N TYR A 393 -3.79 8.98 -6.40
CA TYR A 393 -2.54 8.23 -6.43
C TYR A 393 -1.74 8.67 -7.65
N SER A 394 -0.58 9.27 -7.42
CA SER A 394 0.37 9.59 -8.48
C SER A 394 0.66 8.34 -9.29
N PHE A 395 0.54 8.45 -10.61
CA PHE A 395 0.73 7.33 -11.53
C PHE A 395 2.03 7.51 -12.32
N TYR A 396 1.98 8.00 -13.55
CA TYR A 396 3.17 8.31 -14.35
C TYR A 396 3.32 9.81 -14.59
N ASN A 397 4.54 10.31 -14.39
CA ASN A 397 4.87 11.72 -14.55
C ASN A 397 6.18 11.85 -15.34
N VAL A 398 6.16 12.67 -16.39
CA VAL A 398 7.29 12.95 -17.27
C VAL A 398 7.53 14.45 -17.27
N SER A 399 8.71 14.85 -16.81
CA SER A 399 9.17 16.24 -16.79
C SER A 399 10.37 16.36 -17.73
N THR A 400 10.25 17.20 -18.75
CA THR A 400 11.31 17.47 -19.73
C THR A 400 11.68 18.95 -19.76
N THR A 401 10.70 19.84 -19.87
CA THR A 401 10.93 21.30 -19.96
C THR A 401 10.50 22.02 -18.70
N THR A 402 9.42 21.56 -18.09
CA THR A 402 8.89 22.13 -16.86
C THR A 402 9.58 21.43 -15.69
N PRO A 403 10.15 22.16 -14.71
CA PRO A 403 10.74 21.54 -13.53
C PRO A 403 9.73 20.61 -12.82
N LEU A 404 10.17 19.42 -12.43
CA LEU A 404 9.30 18.40 -11.83
C LEU A 404 8.51 18.93 -10.62
N ILE A 405 9.11 19.80 -9.80
CA ILE A 405 8.45 20.39 -8.63
C ILE A 405 7.25 21.25 -9.05
N ASP A 406 7.40 22.06 -10.09
CA ASP A 406 6.33 22.92 -10.59
C ASP A 406 5.22 22.10 -11.24
N LEU A 407 5.61 21.11 -12.05
CA LEU A 407 4.68 20.19 -12.70
C LEU A 407 3.85 19.39 -11.67
N MET A 408 4.49 18.87 -10.62
CA MET A 408 3.80 18.18 -9.52
C MET A 408 2.96 19.14 -8.68
N ASN A 409 3.34 20.41 -8.54
CA ASN A 409 2.52 21.41 -7.87
C ASN A 409 1.21 21.63 -8.63
N ASP A 410 1.27 21.72 -9.95
CA ASP A 410 0.09 21.84 -10.81
C ASP A 410 -0.78 20.57 -10.78
N ALA A 411 -0.17 19.39 -10.67
CA ALA A 411 -0.88 18.14 -10.40
C ALA A 411 -1.67 18.21 -9.08
N LEU A 412 -1.03 18.68 -8.00
CA LEU A 412 -1.66 18.85 -6.69
C LEU A 412 -2.80 19.87 -6.71
N VAL A 413 -2.64 20.97 -7.45
CA VAL A 413 -3.69 21.99 -7.64
C VAL A 413 -4.87 21.40 -8.38
N SER A 414 -4.61 20.65 -9.46
CA SER A 414 -5.64 19.96 -10.24
C SER A 414 -6.41 18.96 -9.37
N ALA A 415 -5.70 18.16 -8.57
CA ALA A 415 -6.32 17.23 -7.63
C ALA A 415 -7.14 17.96 -6.55
N LYS A 416 -6.65 19.07 -5.99
CA LYS A 416 -7.41 19.90 -5.05
C LYS A 416 -8.72 20.41 -5.68
N ASN A 417 -8.68 20.83 -6.95
CA ASN A 417 -9.85 21.37 -7.66
C ASN A 417 -10.92 20.30 -7.92
N VAL A 418 -10.51 19.03 -8.08
CA VAL A 418 -11.42 17.86 -8.18
C VAL A 418 -11.87 17.36 -6.77
N ARG A 419 -11.51 18.09 -5.70
CA ARG A 419 -11.86 17.84 -4.30
C ARG A 419 -11.23 16.56 -3.70
N PHE A 420 -10.05 16.16 -4.16
CA PHE A 420 -9.26 15.14 -3.47
C PHE A 420 -8.79 15.64 -2.10
N LEU A 421 -8.63 14.72 -1.15
CA LEU A 421 -8.25 15.05 0.23
C LEU A 421 -6.75 14.90 0.47
N LEU A 422 -6.10 14.02 -0.29
CA LEU A 422 -4.66 13.83 -0.28
C LEU A 422 -4.21 13.29 -1.64
N MET A 423 -2.93 13.52 -1.94
CA MET A 423 -2.25 12.84 -3.04
C MET A 423 -1.20 11.88 -2.46
N GLU A 424 -1.30 10.61 -2.78
CA GLU A 424 -0.29 9.60 -2.48
C GLU A 424 0.72 9.55 -3.61
N VAL A 425 1.99 9.53 -3.23
CA VAL A 425 3.09 9.32 -4.15
C VAL A 425 3.82 8.07 -3.70
N GLN A 426 3.70 7.03 -4.51
CA GLN A 426 4.62 5.92 -4.47
C GLN A 426 5.66 6.19 -5.54
N PHE A 427 6.92 6.38 -5.14
CA PHE A 427 8.02 6.29 -6.08
C PHE A 427 8.20 4.81 -6.40
N SER A 428 7.35 4.25 -7.25
CA SER A 428 7.61 2.94 -7.83
C SER A 428 8.89 3.08 -8.63
N PHE A 429 9.89 2.25 -8.33
CA PHE A 429 10.94 1.98 -9.31
C PHE A 429 10.22 1.39 -10.50
N TYR A 430 9.97 2.23 -11.49
CA TYR A 430 10.05 1.78 -12.86
C TYR A 430 11.41 2.22 -13.33
#